data_AF-A0A7G2C5H8-F1
#
_entry.id   AF-A0A7G2C5H8-F1
#
_cell.length_a   1.000
_cell.length_b   1.000
_cell.length_c   1.000
_cell.angle_alpha   90.00
_cell.angle_beta   90.00
_cell.angle_gamma   90.00
#
_symmetry.space_group_name_H-M   'P 1'
#
loop_
_entity.id
_entity.type
_entity.pdbx_description
1 polymer ?
#
loop_
_entity_poly.entity_id
_entity_poly.type
_entity_poly.pdbx_seq_one_letter_code
_entity_poly.pdbx_strand_id
1 'polypeptide(L)'
;MTDTVPAAFFAQWKERQAENNRLQERVDVLMNEKVGWLNEKMALVEEKSGLQDENRQLCDKYDYLKKKYDELMEEHQDYVEKMSAAYERLKQELEDARSDFATRHESVVAELQCRLEELMSEKMTWTDEKGSLEEEIQELTTRHDALLESHQDYVAKMISTCECLKRELEEAKETSNPPTAMVEQREVLLDKFYNRSTTHLGRKQYLKTVVGCFEGVWQCYVLYKLGIIPPSVLVGYCAGRKETRYRLTQSILNAIKRAGLGVSEYLATVIPLLSDVTEIWLDNTNITTLDWCAALPERIYRLDIAGCHSIKDCTPLTKIRLCVVYCNDYTHSSFDAVKRQLEENGVTIYSSD
;
A
#
# COMPACT_ATOMS: atom_id res chain seq x y z
N MET A 1 100.73 -93.99 104.25
CA MET A 1 101.40 -92.71 104.00
C MET A 1 100.60 -91.98 102.94
N THR A 2 100.35 -90.72 103.18
CA THR A 2 99.50 -89.79 102.46
C THR A 2 100.08 -89.43 101.09
N ASP A 3 99.60 -90.07 100.02
CA ASP A 3 99.83 -89.57 98.66
C ASP A 3 98.75 -88.55 98.31
N THR A 4 98.95 -87.42 98.96
CA THR A 4 98.39 -86.10 98.73
C THR A 4 98.48 -85.77 97.24
N VAL A 5 97.33 -85.63 96.57
CA VAL A 5 97.25 -84.98 95.25
C VAL A 5 98.02 -83.65 95.36
N PRO A 6 99.00 -83.35 94.47
CA PRO A 6 99.83 -82.18 94.62
C PRO A 6 98.97 -80.91 94.73
N ALA A 7 99.23 -80.06 95.73
CA ALA A 7 98.50 -78.80 95.93
C ALA A 7 98.44 -77.93 94.66
N ALA A 8 99.44 -78.07 93.78
CA ALA A 8 99.51 -77.45 92.45
C ALA A 8 98.36 -77.87 91.51
N PHE A 9 97.90 -79.12 91.54
CA PHE A 9 96.78 -79.60 90.72
C PHE A 9 95.46 -78.97 91.14
N PHE A 10 95.18 -78.88 92.46
CA PHE A 10 93.98 -78.22 92.97
C PHE A 10 93.99 -76.71 92.75
N ALA A 11 95.15 -76.07 92.77
CA ALA A 11 95.30 -74.65 92.41
C ALA A 11 94.97 -74.44 90.93
N GLN A 12 95.55 -75.26 90.04
CA GLN A 12 95.29 -75.21 88.60
C GLN A 12 93.83 -75.53 88.25
N TRP A 13 93.21 -76.50 88.94
CA TRP A 13 91.79 -76.81 88.76
C TRP A 13 90.87 -75.67 89.21
N LYS A 14 91.15 -75.05 90.37
CA LYS A 14 90.39 -73.88 90.85
C LYS A 14 90.52 -72.67 89.91
N GLU A 15 91.71 -72.42 89.39
CA GLU A 15 91.95 -71.36 88.41
C GLU A 15 91.18 -71.61 87.11
N ARG A 16 91.25 -72.84 86.58
CA ARG A 16 90.50 -73.24 85.39
C ARG A 16 88.98 -73.19 85.60
N GLN A 17 88.50 -73.52 86.80
CA GLN A 17 87.09 -73.41 87.15
C GLN A 17 86.63 -71.94 87.26
N ALA A 18 87.46 -71.08 87.85
CA ALA A 18 87.19 -69.64 87.91
C ALA A 18 87.20 -69.00 86.51
N GLU A 19 88.11 -69.44 85.64
CA GLU A 19 88.15 -69.02 84.25
C GLU A 19 86.92 -69.51 83.47
N ASN A 20 86.50 -70.76 83.66
CA ASN A 20 85.28 -71.29 83.05
C ASN A 20 84.03 -70.50 83.46
N ASN A 21 83.90 -70.16 84.75
CA ASN A 21 82.80 -69.31 85.24
C ASN A 21 82.84 -67.90 84.62
N ARG A 22 84.02 -67.27 84.51
CA ARG A 22 84.17 -65.96 83.85
C ARG A 22 83.84 -66.01 82.36
N LEU A 23 84.23 -67.09 81.69
CA LEU A 23 83.88 -67.32 80.29
C LEU A 23 82.38 -67.51 80.12
N GLN A 24 81.73 -68.24 81.04
CA GLN A 24 80.27 -68.42 81.03
C GLN A 24 79.55 -67.08 81.23
N GLU A 25 79.93 -66.27 82.21
CA GLU A 25 79.36 -64.93 82.42
C GLU A 25 79.52 -64.03 81.19
N ARG A 26 80.70 -64.07 80.54
CA ARG A 26 80.95 -63.30 79.32
C ARG A 26 80.11 -63.80 78.14
N VAL A 27 79.92 -65.10 78.02
CA VAL A 27 79.03 -65.70 77.01
C VAL A 27 77.59 -65.25 77.26
N ASP A 28 77.13 -65.25 78.51
CA ASP A 28 75.77 -64.82 78.87
C ASP A 28 75.55 -63.32 78.59
N VAL A 29 76.52 -62.46 78.92
CA VAL A 29 76.49 -61.02 78.59
C VAL A 29 76.43 -60.80 77.08
N LEU A 30 77.34 -61.42 76.32
CA LEU A 30 77.36 -61.29 74.85
C LEU A 30 76.08 -61.84 74.22
N MET A 31 75.49 -62.89 74.79
CA MET A 31 74.23 -63.46 74.32
C MET A 31 73.06 -62.49 74.57
N ASN A 32 73.01 -61.85 75.74
CA ASN A 32 72.01 -60.83 76.05
C ASN A 32 72.15 -59.60 75.15
N GLU A 33 73.38 -59.11 74.93
CA GLU A 33 73.65 -58.02 73.99
C GLU A 33 73.19 -58.39 72.58
N LYS A 34 73.55 -59.60 72.10
CA LYS A 34 73.11 -60.10 70.79
C LYS A 34 71.59 -60.16 70.67
N VAL A 35 70.88 -60.60 71.71
CA VAL A 35 69.41 -60.59 71.74
C VAL A 35 68.85 -59.16 71.69
N GLY A 36 69.47 -58.21 72.42
CA GLY A 36 69.13 -56.79 72.35
C GLY A 36 69.27 -56.22 70.93
N TRP A 37 70.42 -56.44 70.30
CA TRP A 37 70.67 -56.05 68.90
C TRP A 37 69.69 -56.70 67.92
N LEU A 38 69.29 -57.96 68.15
CA LEU A 38 68.28 -58.62 67.33
C LEU A 38 66.89 -57.99 67.50
N ASN A 39 66.49 -57.64 68.72
CA ASN A 39 65.22 -56.98 68.98
C ASN A 39 65.15 -55.58 68.35
N GLU A 40 66.23 -54.78 68.49
CA GLU A 40 66.32 -53.47 67.84
C GLU A 40 66.28 -53.60 66.31
N LYS A 41 67.00 -54.57 65.75
CA LYS A 41 66.96 -54.86 64.32
C LYS A 41 65.55 -55.26 63.86
N MET A 42 64.80 -56.04 64.64
CA MET A 42 63.41 -56.40 64.31
C MET A 42 62.52 -55.16 64.30
N ALA A 43 62.61 -54.29 65.32
CA ALA A 43 61.83 -53.06 65.39
C ALA A 43 62.10 -52.13 64.19
N LEU A 44 63.38 -51.95 63.80
CA LEU A 44 63.74 -51.16 62.62
C LEU A 44 63.22 -51.76 61.30
N VAL A 45 63.14 -53.09 61.20
CA VAL A 45 62.57 -53.76 60.03
C VAL A 45 61.06 -53.52 59.95
N GLU A 46 60.35 -53.58 61.08
CA GLU A 46 58.92 -53.28 61.16
C GLU A 46 58.64 -51.82 60.78
N GLU A 47 59.38 -50.87 61.35
CA GLU A 47 59.26 -49.44 61.00
C GLU A 47 59.53 -49.19 59.52
N LYS A 48 60.60 -49.78 58.98
CA LYS A 48 60.92 -49.69 57.54
C LYS A 48 59.79 -50.25 56.68
N SER A 49 59.16 -51.35 57.08
CA SER A 49 58.03 -51.93 56.35
C SER A 49 56.79 -51.01 56.40
N GLY A 50 56.52 -50.39 57.55
CA GLY A 50 55.44 -49.40 57.69
C GLY A 50 55.66 -48.17 56.80
N LEU A 51 56.87 -47.60 56.81
CA LEU A 51 57.22 -46.48 55.93
C LEU A 51 57.15 -46.85 54.44
N GLN A 52 57.46 -48.09 54.08
CA GLN A 52 57.31 -48.57 52.70
C GLN A 52 55.85 -48.65 52.27
N ASP A 53 54.95 -49.09 53.16
CA ASP A 53 53.52 -49.16 52.88
C ASP A 53 52.89 -47.76 52.81
N GLU A 54 53.29 -46.84 53.70
CA GLU A 54 52.86 -45.43 53.64
C GLU A 54 53.32 -44.77 52.35
N ASN A 55 54.58 -44.98 51.93
CA ASN A 55 55.10 -44.42 50.69
C ASN A 55 54.35 -44.98 49.48
N ARG A 56 53.97 -46.27 49.49
CA ARG A 56 53.12 -46.86 48.44
C ARG A 56 51.75 -46.19 48.37
N GLN A 57 51.09 -45.99 49.51
CA GLN A 57 49.79 -45.30 49.55
C GLN A 57 49.88 -43.85 49.07
N LEU A 58 50.98 -43.15 49.36
CA LEU A 58 51.23 -41.80 48.87
C LEU A 58 51.44 -41.78 47.35
N CYS A 59 52.17 -42.74 46.79
CA CYS A 59 52.30 -42.91 45.34
C CYS A 59 50.93 -43.13 44.69
N ASP A 60 50.11 -44.04 45.21
CA ASP A 60 48.77 -44.32 44.66
C ASP A 60 47.87 -43.07 44.69
N LYS A 61 47.92 -42.29 45.78
CA LYS A 61 47.19 -41.01 45.89
C LYS A 61 47.69 -39.97 44.91
N TYR A 62 49.00 -39.87 44.72
CA TYR A 62 49.61 -38.95 43.77
C TYR A 62 49.20 -39.30 42.34
N ASP A 63 49.26 -40.57 41.96
CA ASP A 63 48.87 -41.04 40.62
C ASP A 63 47.38 -40.80 40.37
N TYR A 64 46.52 -41.05 41.36
CA TYR A 64 45.09 -40.73 41.28
C TYR A 64 44.85 -39.23 41.09
N LEU A 65 45.50 -38.38 41.88
CA LEU A 65 45.32 -36.93 41.80
C LEU A 65 45.85 -36.38 40.47
N LYS A 66 46.97 -36.90 39.98
CA LYS A 66 47.54 -36.56 38.69
C LYS A 66 46.56 -36.89 37.56
N LYS A 67 45.97 -38.08 37.57
CA LYS A 67 44.93 -38.46 36.60
C LYS A 67 43.72 -37.51 36.65
N LYS A 68 43.26 -37.16 37.85
CA LYS A 68 42.14 -36.20 38.02
C LYS A 68 42.49 -34.80 37.53
N TYR A 69 43.73 -34.37 37.71
CA TYR A 69 44.23 -33.11 37.18
C TYR A 69 44.25 -33.12 35.65
N ASP A 70 44.76 -34.21 35.04
CA ASP A 70 44.80 -34.35 33.58
C ASP A 70 43.39 -34.35 32.97
N GLU A 71 42.44 -35.09 33.57
CA GLU A 71 41.01 -35.09 33.17
C GLU A 71 40.40 -33.68 33.22
N LEU A 72 40.63 -32.94 34.31
CA LEU A 72 40.11 -31.58 34.47
C LEU A 72 40.73 -30.59 33.47
N MET A 73 42.01 -30.77 33.14
CA MET A 73 42.69 -29.95 32.14
C MET A 73 42.12 -30.19 30.73
N GLU A 74 41.79 -31.43 30.38
CA GLU A 74 41.12 -31.76 29.11
C GLU A 74 39.71 -31.13 29.03
N GLU A 75 38.91 -31.22 30.09
CA GLU A 75 37.58 -30.58 30.14
C GLU A 75 37.67 -29.05 30.02
N HIS A 76 38.64 -28.42 30.69
CA HIS A 76 38.86 -26.98 30.57
C HIS A 76 39.26 -26.58 29.15
N GLN A 77 40.12 -27.37 28.49
CA GLN A 77 40.52 -27.11 27.12
C GLN A 77 39.32 -27.21 26.15
N ASP A 78 38.50 -28.25 26.28
CA ASP A 78 37.27 -28.42 25.48
C ASP A 78 36.29 -27.25 25.69
N TYR A 79 36.12 -26.79 26.94
CA TYR A 79 35.29 -25.62 27.24
C TYR A 79 35.83 -24.35 26.57
N VAL A 80 37.14 -24.10 26.64
CA VAL A 80 37.78 -22.94 26.02
C VAL A 80 37.62 -22.96 24.49
N GLU A 81 37.77 -24.13 23.88
CA GLU A 81 37.57 -24.31 22.43
C GLU A 81 36.12 -24.05 22.01
N LYS A 82 35.14 -24.61 22.75
CA LYS A 82 33.71 -24.35 22.51
C LYS A 82 33.36 -22.87 22.65
N MET A 83 33.88 -22.21 23.68
CA MET A 83 33.64 -20.78 23.90
C MET A 83 34.27 -19.92 22.80
N SER A 84 35.48 -20.26 22.36
CA SER A 84 36.18 -19.55 21.28
C SER A 84 35.43 -19.71 19.95
N ALA A 85 34.96 -20.92 19.63
CA ALA A 85 34.16 -21.18 18.44
C ALA A 85 32.82 -20.44 18.47
N ALA A 86 32.15 -20.37 19.62
CA ALA A 86 30.92 -19.61 19.78
C ALA A 86 31.14 -18.09 19.61
N TYR A 87 32.24 -17.56 20.14
CA TYR A 87 32.60 -16.15 20.00
C TYR A 87 32.86 -15.78 18.54
N GLU A 88 33.64 -16.58 17.80
CA GLU A 88 33.89 -16.31 16.38
C GLU A 88 32.62 -16.44 15.53
N ARG A 89 31.71 -17.37 15.85
CA ARG A 89 30.40 -17.45 15.17
C ARG A 89 29.57 -16.18 15.39
N LEU A 90 29.42 -15.74 16.64
CA LEU A 90 28.68 -14.53 16.96
C LEU A 90 29.28 -13.28 16.32
N LYS A 91 30.61 -13.21 16.27
CA LYS A 91 31.33 -12.12 15.62
C LYS A 91 31.07 -12.10 14.11
N GLN A 92 31.06 -13.25 13.45
CA GLN A 92 30.74 -13.36 12.03
C GLN A 92 29.28 -12.99 11.75
N GLU A 93 28.33 -13.52 12.53
CA GLU A 93 26.90 -13.18 12.38
C GLU A 93 26.64 -11.68 12.55
N LEU A 94 27.37 -11.02 13.46
CA LEU A 94 27.25 -9.58 13.67
C LEU A 94 27.81 -8.77 12.49
N GLU A 95 28.91 -9.20 11.89
CA GLU A 95 29.48 -8.55 10.71
C GLU A 95 28.58 -8.76 9.47
N ASP A 96 28.05 -9.96 9.29
CA ASP A 96 27.10 -10.28 8.22
C ASP A 96 25.82 -9.43 8.36
N ALA A 97 25.23 -9.36 9.55
CA ALA A 97 24.06 -8.53 9.82
C ALA A 97 24.33 -7.03 9.59
N ARG A 98 25.54 -6.56 9.93
CA ARG A 98 25.97 -5.18 9.69
C ARG A 98 26.10 -4.89 8.19
N SER A 99 26.68 -5.81 7.42
CA SER A 99 26.81 -5.70 5.96
C SER A 99 25.43 -5.71 5.28
N ASP A 100 24.55 -6.61 5.68
CA ASP A 100 23.15 -6.67 5.20
C ASP A 100 22.39 -5.38 5.51
N PHE A 101 22.59 -4.80 6.69
CA PHE A 101 21.97 -3.52 7.04
C PHE A 101 22.50 -2.39 6.16
N ALA A 102 23.82 -2.33 5.94
CA ALA A 102 24.45 -1.30 5.12
C ALA A 102 23.94 -1.34 3.67
N THR A 103 23.88 -2.53 3.06
CA THR A 103 23.38 -2.71 1.69
C THR A 103 21.91 -2.34 1.55
N ARG A 104 21.05 -2.74 2.51
CA ARG A 104 19.63 -2.34 2.52
C ARG A 104 19.47 -0.83 2.70
N HIS A 105 20.25 -0.22 3.59
CA HIS A 105 20.22 1.21 3.81
C HIS A 105 20.61 1.97 2.55
N GLU A 106 21.70 1.58 1.87
CA GLU A 106 22.12 2.19 0.60
C GLU A 106 21.04 2.03 -0.48
N SER A 107 20.42 0.86 -0.62
CA SER A 107 19.33 0.61 -1.57
C SER A 107 18.12 1.52 -1.31
N VAL A 108 17.69 1.65 -0.06
CA VAL A 108 16.54 2.49 0.32
C VAL A 108 16.85 3.97 0.09
N VAL A 109 18.06 4.41 0.42
CA VAL A 109 18.49 5.80 0.14
C VAL A 109 18.48 6.08 -1.36
N ALA A 110 18.99 5.17 -2.18
CA ALA A 110 18.97 5.32 -3.64
C ALA A 110 17.54 5.37 -4.19
N GLU A 111 16.64 4.49 -3.73
CA GLU A 111 15.23 4.47 -4.13
C GLU A 111 14.51 5.77 -3.77
N LEU A 112 14.68 6.26 -2.53
CA LEU A 112 14.09 7.51 -2.08
C LEU A 112 14.65 8.71 -2.86
N GLN A 113 15.93 8.69 -3.22
CA GLN A 113 16.53 9.73 -4.03
C GLN A 113 15.96 9.76 -5.45
N CYS A 114 15.84 8.60 -6.12
CA CYS A 114 15.18 8.52 -7.42
C CYS A 114 13.73 9.02 -7.36
N ARG A 115 12.98 8.63 -6.31
CA ARG A 115 11.59 9.08 -6.15
C ARG A 115 11.47 10.58 -5.92
N LEU A 116 12.42 11.18 -5.19
CA LEU A 116 12.48 12.62 -5.00
C LEU A 116 12.72 13.33 -6.33
N GLU A 117 13.64 12.83 -7.15
CA GLU A 117 13.95 13.37 -8.48
C GLU A 117 12.73 13.31 -9.42
N GLU A 118 12.02 12.17 -9.44
CA GLU A 118 10.76 12.02 -10.19
C GLU A 118 9.71 13.06 -9.78
N LEU A 119 9.46 13.20 -8.47
CA LEU A 119 8.48 14.15 -7.95
C LEU A 119 8.88 15.60 -8.22
N MET A 120 10.17 15.91 -8.23
CA MET A 120 10.65 17.25 -8.61
C MET A 120 10.42 17.53 -10.09
N SER A 121 10.67 16.56 -10.98
CA SER A 121 10.37 16.68 -12.40
C SER A 121 8.88 16.84 -12.66
N GLU A 122 8.03 16.04 -12.01
CA GLU A 122 6.57 16.15 -12.12
C GLU A 122 6.07 17.50 -11.60
N LYS A 123 6.61 18.00 -10.48
CA LYS A 123 6.28 19.33 -9.99
C LYS A 123 6.62 20.42 -10.99
N MET A 124 7.76 20.31 -11.70
CA MET A 124 8.13 21.28 -12.72
C MET A 124 7.14 21.26 -13.89
N THR A 125 6.74 20.08 -14.40
CA THR A 125 5.75 20.00 -15.48
C THR A 125 4.40 20.61 -15.09
N TRP A 126 3.91 20.32 -13.87
CA TRP A 126 2.68 20.94 -13.37
C TRP A 126 2.78 22.46 -13.22
N THR A 127 3.97 22.97 -12.91
CA THR A 127 4.21 24.41 -12.78
C THR A 127 4.17 25.09 -14.15
N ASP A 128 4.77 24.47 -15.16
CA ASP A 128 4.75 24.97 -16.54
C ASP A 128 3.33 24.94 -17.13
N GLU A 129 2.60 23.83 -16.96
CA GLU A 129 1.21 23.70 -17.39
C GLU A 129 0.31 24.73 -16.72
N LYS A 130 0.48 24.94 -15.41
CA LYS A 130 -0.24 25.96 -14.67
C LYS A 130 0.02 27.36 -15.24
N GLY A 131 1.28 27.69 -15.54
CA GLY A 131 1.63 28.97 -16.16
C GLY A 131 0.95 29.16 -17.52
N SER A 132 0.96 28.13 -18.37
CA SER A 132 0.28 28.16 -19.67
C SER A 132 -1.23 28.38 -19.55
N LEU A 133 -1.89 27.74 -18.58
CA LEU A 133 -3.31 27.92 -18.33
C LEU A 133 -3.64 29.31 -17.78
N GLU A 134 -2.79 29.85 -16.91
CA GLU A 134 -2.93 31.22 -16.40
C GLU A 134 -2.84 32.26 -17.54
N GLU A 135 -1.93 32.06 -18.50
CA GLU A 135 -1.85 32.88 -19.71
C GLU A 135 -3.12 32.79 -20.58
N GLU A 136 -3.64 31.57 -20.80
CA GLU A 136 -4.87 31.36 -21.59
C GLU A 136 -6.10 32.01 -20.92
N ILE A 137 -6.22 31.90 -19.59
CA ILE A 137 -7.27 32.56 -18.81
C ILE A 137 -7.15 34.08 -18.94
N GLN A 138 -5.94 34.63 -18.87
CA GLN A 138 -5.73 36.07 -19.01
C GLN A 138 -6.11 36.57 -20.41
N GLU A 139 -5.79 35.79 -21.45
CA GLU A 139 -6.16 36.11 -22.82
C GLU A 139 -7.69 36.06 -23.02
N LEU A 140 -8.34 35.00 -22.53
CA LEU A 140 -9.80 34.86 -22.59
C LEU A 140 -10.51 35.99 -21.84
N THR A 141 -10.01 36.37 -20.66
CA THR A 141 -10.54 37.48 -19.88
C THR A 141 -10.46 38.78 -20.68
N THR A 142 -9.31 39.06 -21.29
CA THR A 142 -9.11 40.24 -22.13
C THR A 142 -10.05 40.26 -23.34
N ARG A 143 -10.25 39.11 -24.00
CA ARG A 143 -11.21 38.99 -25.11
C ARG A 143 -12.66 39.16 -24.64
N HIS A 144 -12.99 38.66 -23.46
CA HIS A 144 -14.33 38.80 -22.87
C HIS A 144 -14.65 40.27 -22.60
N ASP A 145 -13.73 40.99 -21.97
CA ASP A 145 -13.90 42.42 -21.66
C ASP A 145 -14.08 43.26 -22.93
N ALA A 146 -13.28 42.99 -23.97
CA ALA A 146 -13.42 43.66 -25.27
C ALA A 146 -14.78 43.37 -25.95
N LEU A 147 -15.26 42.13 -25.86
CA LEU A 147 -16.58 41.76 -26.38
C LEU A 147 -17.70 42.45 -25.60
N LEU A 148 -17.56 42.55 -24.29
CA LEU A 148 -18.52 43.20 -23.40
C LEU A 148 -18.63 44.70 -23.71
N GLU A 149 -17.49 45.38 -23.91
CA GLU A 149 -17.43 46.77 -24.34
C GLU A 149 -18.09 46.97 -25.72
N SER A 150 -17.77 46.11 -26.70
CA SER A 150 -18.40 46.14 -28.03
C SER A 150 -19.91 45.94 -27.97
N HIS A 151 -20.39 45.02 -27.12
CA HIS A 151 -21.81 44.78 -26.93
C HIS A 151 -22.50 45.98 -26.27
N GLN A 152 -21.88 46.61 -25.27
CA GLN A 152 -22.40 47.83 -24.66
C GLN A 152 -22.53 48.99 -25.67
N ASP A 153 -21.51 49.21 -26.50
CA ASP A 153 -21.56 50.21 -27.59
C ASP A 153 -22.67 49.91 -28.60
N TYR A 154 -22.83 48.65 -29.00
CA TYR A 154 -23.92 48.22 -29.87
C TYR A 154 -25.30 48.52 -29.27
N VAL A 155 -25.52 48.16 -28.00
CA VAL A 155 -26.79 48.42 -27.30
C VAL A 155 -27.06 49.92 -27.23
N ALA A 156 -26.06 50.74 -26.91
CA ALA A 156 -26.19 52.20 -26.87
C ALA A 156 -26.60 52.79 -28.23
N LYS A 157 -25.96 52.34 -29.31
CA LYS A 157 -26.32 52.73 -30.70
C LYS A 157 -27.73 52.31 -31.09
N MET A 158 -28.14 51.11 -30.67
CA MET A 158 -29.49 50.60 -30.95
C MET A 158 -30.55 51.41 -30.22
N ILE A 159 -30.34 51.73 -28.94
CA ILE A 159 -31.21 52.60 -28.14
C ILE A 159 -31.34 53.96 -28.82
N SER A 160 -30.22 54.59 -29.20
CA SER A 160 -30.23 55.88 -29.90
C SER A 160 -31.01 55.83 -31.23
N THR A 161 -30.85 54.75 -31.99
CA THR A 161 -31.59 54.54 -33.25
C THR A 161 -33.09 54.41 -33.01
N CYS A 162 -33.49 53.62 -32.01
CA CYS A 162 -34.88 53.48 -31.59
C CYS A 162 -35.49 54.81 -31.15
N GLU A 163 -34.77 55.61 -30.35
CA GLU A 163 -35.22 56.94 -29.93
C GLU A 163 -35.38 57.91 -31.09
N CYS A 164 -34.47 57.88 -32.06
CA CYS A 164 -34.54 58.69 -33.27
C CYS A 164 -35.76 58.34 -34.12
N LEU A 165 -35.97 57.04 -34.39
CA LEU A 165 -37.13 56.56 -35.14
C LEU A 165 -38.45 56.83 -34.40
N LYS A 166 -38.45 56.77 -33.07
CA LYS A 166 -39.61 57.13 -32.26
C LYS A 166 -39.97 58.60 -32.42
N ARG A 167 -38.99 59.51 -32.44
CA ARG A 167 -39.22 60.94 -32.75
C ARG A 167 -39.75 61.14 -34.17
N GLU A 168 -39.10 60.53 -35.18
CA GLU A 168 -39.55 60.60 -36.58
C GLU A 168 -41.01 60.11 -36.73
N LEU A 169 -41.39 59.06 -35.98
CA LEU A 169 -42.76 58.53 -35.97
C LEU A 169 -43.76 59.50 -35.33
N GLU A 170 -43.43 60.15 -34.21
CA GLU A 170 -44.32 61.13 -33.57
C GLU A 170 -44.49 62.39 -34.43
N GLU A 171 -43.42 62.90 -35.05
CA GLU A 171 -43.48 64.02 -36.00
C GLU A 171 -44.36 63.69 -37.23
N ALA A 172 -44.28 62.45 -37.73
CA ALA A 172 -45.10 61.98 -38.84
C ALA A 172 -46.60 61.89 -38.48
N LYS A 173 -46.93 61.57 -37.22
CA LYS A 173 -48.32 61.57 -36.73
C LYS A 173 -48.90 62.98 -36.63
N GLU A 174 -48.09 63.97 -36.26
CA GLU A 174 -48.55 65.38 -36.18
C GLU A 174 -48.82 66.00 -37.56
N THR A 175 -48.26 65.42 -38.64
CA THR A 175 -48.30 65.99 -39.99
C THR A 175 -49.23 65.25 -40.98
N SER A 176 -49.88 64.15 -40.58
CA SER A 176 -50.60 63.25 -41.49
C SER A 176 -52.07 62.96 -41.09
N ASN A 177 -53.00 63.14 -42.03
CA ASN A 177 -54.36 62.55 -42.09
C ASN A 177 -54.53 62.05 -43.53
N PRO A 178 -54.94 60.79 -43.86
CA PRO A 178 -55.81 59.82 -43.16
C PRO A 178 -55.10 58.46 -42.83
N PRO A 179 -55.78 57.42 -42.29
CA PRO A 179 -55.16 56.23 -41.67
C PRO A 179 -54.26 55.37 -42.57
N THR A 180 -54.45 55.39 -43.89
CA THR A 180 -53.69 54.57 -44.84
C THR A 180 -52.23 55.02 -44.96
N ALA A 181 -51.97 56.32 -44.83
CA ALA A 181 -50.61 56.89 -44.89
C ALA A 181 -49.74 56.48 -43.69
N MET A 182 -50.35 56.19 -42.54
CA MET A 182 -49.63 55.71 -41.35
C MET A 182 -49.10 54.27 -41.50
N VAL A 183 -49.79 53.41 -42.25
CA VAL A 183 -49.36 52.02 -42.44
C VAL A 183 -48.12 51.96 -43.35
N GLU A 184 -48.13 52.70 -44.45
CA GLU A 184 -46.98 52.82 -45.36
C GLU A 184 -45.77 53.46 -44.66
N GLN A 185 -45.98 54.52 -43.86
CA GLN A 185 -44.89 55.12 -43.07
C GLN A 185 -44.31 54.16 -42.03
N ARG A 186 -45.15 53.31 -41.42
CA ARG A 186 -44.70 52.30 -40.46
C ARG A 186 -43.84 51.23 -41.12
N GLU A 187 -44.19 50.78 -42.33
CA GLU A 187 -43.35 49.86 -43.11
C GLU A 187 -42.03 50.50 -43.50
N VAL A 188 -42.03 51.77 -43.94
CA VAL A 188 -40.80 52.51 -44.27
C VAL A 188 -39.88 52.68 -43.05
N LEU A 189 -40.46 52.95 -41.86
CA LEU A 189 -39.69 53.08 -40.62
C LEU A 189 -39.16 51.73 -40.11
N LEU A 190 -39.93 50.65 -40.27
CA LEU A 190 -39.48 49.29 -39.99
C LEU A 190 -38.33 48.88 -40.92
N ASP A 191 -38.43 49.18 -42.22
CA ASP A 191 -37.38 48.89 -43.18
C ASP A 191 -36.12 49.73 -42.90
N LYS A 192 -36.27 51.01 -42.51
CA LYS A 192 -35.15 51.83 -42.00
C LYS A 192 -34.54 51.27 -40.72
N PHE A 193 -35.34 50.76 -39.79
CA PHE A 193 -34.86 50.12 -38.57
C PHE A 193 -34.06 48.86 -38.90
N TYR A 194 -34.60 47.96 -39.72
CA TYR A 194 -33.92 46.74 -40.15
C TYR A 194 -32.67 47.04 -40.96
N ASN A 195 -32.70 48.01 -41.88
CA ASN A 195 -31.53 48.41 -42.64
C ASN A 195 -30.46 49.07 -41.76
N ARG A 196 -30.81 49.97 -40.83
CA ARG A 196 -29.85 50.61 -39.90
C ARG A 196 -29.26 49.60 -38.91
N SER A 197 -30.09 48.73 -38.34
CA SER A 197 -29.64 47.69 -37.40
C SER A 197 -28.73 46.67 -38.10
N THR A 198 -29.04 46.23 -39.31
CA THR A 198 -28.21 45.28 -40.08
C THR A 198 -26.95 45.89 -40.68
N THR A 199 -26.94 47.19 -41.03
CA THR A 199 -25.70 47.88 -41.44
C THR A 199 -24.77 48.15 -40.27
N HIS A 200 -25.29 48.45 -39.07
CA HIS A 200 -24.48 48.58 -37.85
C HIS A 200 -23.96 47.24 -37.33
N LEU A 201 -24.68 46.15 -37.59
CA LEU A 201 -24.28 44.77 -37.31
C LEU A 201 -23.22 44.20 -38.25
N GLY A 202 -22.63 45.03 -39.13
CA GLY A 202 -21.44 44.75 -39.94
C GLY A 202 -21.23 43.27 -40.28
N ARG A 203 -21.73 42.82 -41.44
CA ARG A 203 -21.50 41.49 -42.05
C ARG A 203 -20.26 40.74 -41.51
N LYS A 204 -20.40 40.02 -40.39
CA LYS A 204 -19.77 38.73 -40.01
C LYS A 204 -19.53 38.63 -38.48
N GLN A 205 -19.77 37.41 -38.00
CA GLN A 205 -19.21 36.72 -36.83
C GLN A 205 -19.92 36.73 -35.46
N TYR A 206 -20.73 37.72 -35.07
CA TYR A 206 -21.11 37.87 -33.64
C TYR A 206 -22.37 37.13 -33.13
N LEU A 207 -23.08 36.38 -33.97
CA LEU A 207 -24.31 35.65 -33.57
C LEU A 207 -24.17 34.12 -33.54
N LYS A 208 -22.94 33.60 -33.54
CA LYS A 208 -22.72 32.23 -33.06
C LYS A 208 -22.55 32.29 -31.55
N THR A 209 -23.32 31.49 -30.82
CA THR A 209 -23.08 31.09 -29.41
C THR A 209 -23.63 32.03 -28.31
N VAL A 210 -24.96 32.10 -28.13
CA VAL A 210 -25.58 32.60 -26.87
C VAL A 210 -26.17 31.45 -26.03
N VAL A 211 -26.17 30.21 -26.54
CA VAL A 211 -26.44 29.03 -25.71
C VAL A 211 -25.10 28.55 -25.19
N GLY A 212 -24.76 28.93 -23.96
CA GLY A 212 -23.57 28.44 -23.25
C GLY A 212 -23.50 26.92 -23.33
N CYS A 213 -22.35 26.41 -23.76
CA CYS A 213 -22.11 25.00 -24.03
C CYS A 213 -22.31 24.16 -22.76
N PHE A 214 -23.46 23.48 -22.61
CA PHE A 214 -23.58 22.42 -21.62
C PHE A 214 -22.56 21.33 -21.97
N GLU A 215 -21.72 20.94 -21.00
CA GLU A 215 -20.75 19.84 -21.11
C GLU A 215 -21.44 18.52 -21.48
N GLY A 216 -22.70 18.36 -21.07
CA GLY A 216 -23.51 17.23 -21.45
C GLY A 216 -24.94 17.30 -20.94
N VAL A 217 -25.70 16.26 -21.26
CA VAL A 217 -27.11 16.15 -20.85
C VAL A 217 -27.27 16.16 -19.32
N TRP A 218 -26.28 15.62 -18.60
CA TRP A 218 -26.28 15.60 -17.13
C TRP A 218 -26.25 17.01 -16.53
N GLN A 219 -25.46 17.93 -17.09
CA GLN A 219 -25.36 19.30 -16.61
C GLN A 219 -26.66 20.06 -16.89
N CYS A 220 -27.25 19.84 -18.07
CA CYS A 220 -28.57 20.39 -18.43
C CYS A 220 -29.66 19.91 -17.45
N TYR A 221 -29.68 18.62 -17.12
CA TYR A 221 -30.63 18.07 -16.14
C TYR A 221 -30.44 18.63 -14.73
N VAL A 222 -29.19 18.76 -14.25
CA VAL A 222 -28.91 19.34 -12.93
C VAL A 222 -29.44 20.76 -12.84
N LEU A 223 -29.17 21.60 -13.85
CA LEU A 223 -29.67 22.98 -13.89
C LEU A 223 -31.20 23.06 -13.98
N TYR A 224 -31.82 22.11 -14.69
CA TYR A 224 -33.28 21.97 -14.72
C TYR A 224 -33.85 21.65 -13.34
N LYS A 225 -33.26 20.68 -12.62
CA LYS A 225 -33.71 20.30 -11.26
C LYS A 225 -33.48 21.39 -10.23
N LEU A 226 -32.47 22.25 -10.42
CA LEU A 226 -32.23 23.43 -9.61
C LEU A 226 -33.17 24.61 -9.96
N GLY A 227 -34.02 24.48 -10.98
CA GLY A 227 -34.94 25.54 -11.42
C GLY A 227 -34.26 26.70 -12.16
N ILE A 228 -32.99 26.55 -12.54
CA ILE A 228 -32.20 27.58 -13.23
C ILE A 228 -32.63 27.69 -14.70
N ILE A 229 -32.93 26.55 -15.34
CA ILE A 229 -33.43 26.50 -16.72
C ILE A 229 -34.84 25.92 -16.76
N PRO A 230 -35.70 26.41 -17.69
CA PRO A 230 -37.05 25.87 -17.83
C PRO A 230 -37.04 24.47 -18.47
N PRO A 231 -38.10 23.66 -18.24
CA PRO A 231 -38.22 22.32 -18.83
C PRO A 231 -38.04 22.28 -20.35
N SER A 232 -38.50 23.32 -21.05
CA SER A 232 -38.38 23.44 -22.51
C SER A 232 -36.93 23.45 -23.01
N VAL A 233 -35.99 23.97 -22.20
CA VAL A 233 -34.56 23.98 -22.56
C VAL A 233 -33.97 22.57 -22.45
N LEU A 234 -34.30 21.81 -21.40
CA LEU A 234 -33.88 20.42 -21.28
C LEU A 234 -34.43 19.56 -22.44
N VAL A 235 -35.72 19.72 -22.75
CA VAL A 235 -36.36 19.01 -23.88
C VAL A 235 -35.67 19.39 -25.20
N GLY A 236 -35.45 20.68 -25.45
CA GLY A 236 -34.80 21.15 -26.67
C GLY A 236 -33.35 20.66 -26.80
N TYR A 237 -32.58 20.68 -25.72
CA TYR A 237 -31.21 20.18 -25.71
C TYR A 237 -31.14 18.67 -25.99
N CYS A 238 -32.02 17.88 -25.35
CA CYS A 238 -32.11 16.44 -25.60
C CYS A 238 -32.57 16.13 -27.04
N ALA A 239 -33.54 16.86 -27.58
CA ALA A 239 -34.03 16.65 -28.96
C ALA A 239 -32.98 16.99 -30.03
N GLY A 240 -32.06 17.92 -29.72
CA GLY A 240 -30.94 18.28 -30.58
C GLY A 240 -29.83 17.23 -30.65
N ARG A 241 -29.80 16.25 -29.73
CA ARG A 241 -28.79 15.19 -29.72
C ARG A 241 -29.13 14.09 -30.73
N LYS A 242 -28.16 13.79 -31.57
CA LYS A 242 -28.28 12.83 -32.69
C LYS A 242 -27.48 11.54 -32.46
N GLU A 243 -26.85 11.42 -31.29
CA GLU A 243 -26.12 10.22 -30.93
C GLU A 243 -27.08 9.06 -30.62
N THR A 244 -26.83 7.91 -31.22
CA THR A 244 -27.62 6.69 -31.00
C THR A 244 -27.22 5.93 -29.74
N ARG A 245 -26.04 6.27 -29.18
CA ARG A 245 -25.49 5.66 -27.98
C ARG A 245 -25.38 6.70 -26.87
N TYR A 246 -25.92 6.37 -25.71
CA TYR A 246 -25.80 7.20 -24.53
C TYR A 246 -24.85 6.56 -23.51
N ARG A 247 -23.71 7.21 -23.31
CA ARG A 247 -22.65 6.74 -22.40
C ARG A 247 -22.79 7.40 -21.03
N LEU A 248 -22.85 6.58 -19.99
CA LEU A 248 -22.87 7.00 -18.60
C LEU A 248 -21.55 6.58 -17.94
N THR A 249 -20.74 7.58 -17.57
CA THR A 249 -19.43 7.36 -16.93
C THR A 249 -19.52 7.57 -15.41
N GLN A 250 -18.55 7.05 -14.67
CA GLN A 250 -18.48 7.26 -13.22
C GLN A 250 -18.43 8.75 -12.83
N SER A 251 -17.79 9.60 -13.65
CA SER A 251 -17.73 11.05 -13.45
C SER A 251 -19.14 11.67 -13.48
N ILE A 252 -19.97 11.28 -14.45
CA ILE A 252 -21.35 11.76 -14.58
C ILE A 252 -22.18 11.34 -13.35
N LEU A 253 -22.06 10.08 -12.92
CA LEU A 253 -22.75 9.59 -11.72
C LEU A 253 -22.35 10.37 -10.46
N ASN A 254 -21.06 10.66 -10.31
CA ASN A 254 -20.56 11.44 -9.18
C ASN A 254 -21.07 12.87 -9.22
N ALA A 255 -21.14 13.50 -10.40
CA ALA A 255 -21.66 14.85 -10.56
C ALA A 255 -23.15 14.96 -10.17
N ILE A 256 -23.98 14.00 -10.63
CA ILE A 256 -25.41 13.92 -10.27
C ILE A 256 -25.58 13.73 -8.75
N LYS A 257 -24.80 12.82 -8.15
CA LYS A 257 -24.82 12.59 -6.70
C LYS A 257 -24.36 13.82 -5.90
N ARG A 258 -23.32 14.52 -6.34
CA ARG A 258 -22.84 15.78 -5.71
C ARG A 258 -23.90 16.87 -5.73
N ALA A 259 -24.75 16.89 -6.76
CA ALA A 259 -25.91 17.79 -6.84
C ALA A 259 -27.09 17.35 -5.95
N GLY A 260 -26.96 16.26 -5.19
CA GLY A 260 -28.04 15.72 -4.34
C GLY A 260 -29.17 15.03 -5.11
N LEU A 261 -28.94 14.67 -6.38
CA LEU A 261 -29.96 14.09 -7.25
C LEU A 261 -29.80 12.56 -7.38
N GLY A 262 -30.91 11.87 -7.66
CA GLY A 262 -30.93 10.42 -7.87
C GLY A 262 -30.52 10.03 -9.31
N VAL A 263 -29.67 9.01 -9.43
CA VAL A 263 -29.25 8.46 -10.74
C VAL A 263 -30.43 7.79 -11.46
N SER A 264 -31.26 7.02 -10.74
CA SER A 264 -32.43 6.36 -11.34
C SER A 264 -33.45 7.38 -11.86
N GLU A 265 -33.68 8.48 -11.13
CA GLU A 265 -34.55 9.58 -11.56
C GLU A 265 -33.96 10.30 -12.78
N TYR A 266 -32.65 10.53 -12.79
CA TYR A 266 -31.95 11.11 -13.94
C TYR A 266 -32.18 10.30 -15.21
N LEU A 267 -31.92 9.00 -15.17
CA LEU A 267 -32.06 8.12 -16.33
C LEU A 267 -33.52 8.02 -16.77
N ALA A 268 -34.45 7.86 -15.84
CA ALA A 268 -35.88 7.82 -16.14
C ALA A 268 -36.41 9.14 -16.74
N THR A 269 -35.78 10.28 -16.45
CA THR A 269 -36.16 11.58 -17.01
C THR A 269 -35.52 11.83 -18.37
N VAL A 270 -34.22 11.57 -18.49
CA VAL A 270 -33.42 11.97 -19.65
C VAL A 270 -33.54 11.00 -20.81
N ILE A 271 -33.52 9.68 -20.54
CA ILE A 271 -33.54 8.69 -21.61
C ILE A 271 -34.78 8.84 -22.49
N PRO A 272 -36.01 9.02 -21.98
CA PRO A 272 -37.18 9.25 -22.82
C PRO A 272 -37.06 10.46 -23.76
N LEU A 273 -36.38 11.52 -23.33
CA LEU A 273 -36.19 12.76 -24.12
C LEU A 273 -35.15 12.62 -25.23
N LEU A 274 -34.24 11.64 -25.14
CA LEU A 274 -33.25 11.34 -26.16
C LEU A 274 -33.85 10.38 -27.20
N SER A 275 -34.61 10.93 -28.16
CA SER A 275 -35.39 10.15 -29.14
C SER A 275 -34.54 9.20 -30.00
N ASP A 276 -33.31 9.62 -30.30
CA ASP A 276 -32.43 8.92 -31.24
C ASP A 276 -31.57 7.85 -30.55
N VAL A 277 -31.52 7.85 -29.20
CA VAL A 277 -30.78 6.87 -28.41
C VAL A 277 -31.51 5.54 -28.40
N THR A 278 -30.75 4.50 -28.77
CA THR A 278 -31.19 3.10 -28.84
C THR A 278 -30.29 2.16 -28.03
N GLU A 279 -29.13 2.64 -27.57
CA GLU A 279 -28.18 1.89 -26.76
C GLU A 279 -27.71 2.69 -25.54
N ILE A 280 -27.62 2.04 -24.38
CA ILE A 280 -27.11 2.64 -23.14
C ILE A 280 -25.84 1.90 -22.71
N TRP A 281 -24.79 2.66 -22.42
CA TRP A 281 -23.48 2.12 -22.05
C TRP A 281 -23.08 2.61 -20.67
N LEU A 282 -22.92 1.68 -19.72
CA LEU A 282 -22.43 1.95 -18.38
C LEU A 282 -20.91 1.70 -18.35
N ASP A 283 -20.13 2.76 -18.52
CA ASP A 283 -18.67 2.67 -18.71
C ASP A 283 -17.95 2.55 -17.36
N ASN A 284 -17.70 1.31 -16.91
CA ASN A 284 -16.98 0.97 -15.68
C ASN A 284 -17.48 1.73 -14.45
N THR A 285 -18.78 1.61 -14.17
CA THR A 285 -19.43 2.40 -13.12
C THR A 285 -19.68 1.61 -11.83
N ASN A 286 -19.64 2.32 -10.70
CA ASN A 286 -20.05 1.85 -9.37
C ASN A 286 -21.56 2.01 -9.14
N ILE A 287 -22.37 1.87 -10.19
CA ILE A 287 -23.82 1.84 -10.04
C ILE A 287 -24.22 0.53 -9.33
N THR A 288 -25.14 0.62 -8.37
CA THR A 288 -25.51 -0.53 -7.52
C THR A 288 -26.87 -1.12 -7.87
N THR A 289 -27.70 -0.41 -8.65
CA THR A 289 -29.07 -0.80 -8.96
C THR A 289 -29.37 -0.61 -10.45
N LEU A 290 -30.27 -1.45 -10.96
CA LEU A 290 -30.82 -1.39 -12.32
C LEU A 290 -32.34 -1.13 -12.30
N ASP A 291 -32.88 -0.58 -11.21
CA ASP A 291 -34.33 -0.34 -11.03
C ASP A 291 -34.95 0.55 -12.13
N TRP A 292 -34.18 1.53 -12.61
CA TRP A 292 -34.52 2.43 -13.70
C TRP A 292 -34.70 1.73 -15.05
N CYS A 293 -34.23 0.49 -15.20
CA CYS A 293 -34.45 -0.30 -16.42
C CYS A 293 -35.94 -0.40 -16.74
N ALA A 294 -36.81 -0.59 -15.74
CA ALA A 294 -38.25 -0.70 -15.95
C ALA A 294 -38.91 0.55 -16.56
N ALA A 295 -38.24 1.72 -16.48
CA ALA A 295 -38.70 2.97 -17.07
C ALA A 295 -38.13 3.24 -18.48
N LEU A 296 -37.33 2.32 -19.02
CA LEU A 296 -36.70 2.49 -20.33
C LEU A 296 -37.73 2.38 -21.46
N PRO A 297 -37.67 3.27 -22.47
CA PRO A 297 -38.49 3.15 -23.66
C PRO A 297 -38.18 1.88 -24.47
N GLU A 298 -39.19 1.30 -25.14
CA GLU A 298 -39.04 0.06 -25.93
C GLU A 298 -37.99 0.14 -27.06
N ARG A 299 -37.63 1.35 -27.51
CA ARG A 299 -36.59 1.55 -28.53
C ARG A 299 -35.18 1.18 -28.04
N ILE A 300 -34.97 1.13 -26.72
CA ILE A 300 -33.68 0.78 -26.15
C ILE A 300 -33.51 -0.73 -26.28
N TYR A 301 -32.70 -1.16 -27.24
CA TYR A 301 -32.52 -2.57 -27.56
C TYR A 301 -31.20 -3.14 -27.01
N ARG A 302 -30.26 -2.27 -26.62
CA ARG A 302 -28.96 -2.67 -26.07
C ARG A 302 -28.63 -1.97 -24.76
N LEU A 303 -28.16 -2.75 -23.79
CA LEU A 303 -27.59 -2.25 -22.55
C LEU A 303 -26.21 -2.91 -22.31
N ASP A 304 -25.18 -2.09 -22.18
CA ASP A 304 -23.83 -2.52 -21.82
C ASP A 304 -23.58 -2.24 -20.33
N ILE A 305 -23.31 -3.31 -19.57
CA ILE A 305 -23.02 -3.28 -18.13
C ILE A 305 -21.61 -3.81 -17.83
N ALA A 306 -20.76 -3.96 -18.84
CA ALA A 306 -19.40 -4.46 -18.67
C ALA A 306 -18.61 -3.59 -17.68
N GLY A 307 -17.90 -4.23 -16.76
CA GLY A 307 -17.09 -3.56 -15.73
C GLY A 307 -17.90 -2.95 -14.57
N CYS A 308 -19.23 -3.09 -14.55
CA CYS A 308 -20.07 -2.59 -13.46
C CYS A 308 -20.20 -3.60 -12.29
N HIS A 309 -19.09 -3.84 -11.59
CA HIS A 309 -18.97 -4.84 -10.50
C HIS A 309 -19.86 -4.58 -9.27
N SER A 310 -20.38 -3.36 -9.12
CA SER A 310 -21.18 -2.96 -7.96
C SER A 310 -22.66 -3.34 -8.07
N ILE A 311 -23.12 -3.77 -9.25
CA ILE A 311 -24.50 -4.20 -9.49
C ILE A 311 -24.72 -5.56 -8.81
N LYS A 312 -25.52 -5.60 -7.74
CA LYS A 312 -25.78 -6.86 -7.01
C LYS A 312 -27.03 -7.60 -7.48
N ASP A 313 -27.97 -6.90 -8.10
CA ASP A 313 -29.24 -7.46 -8.59
C ASP A 313 -29.44 -7.14 -10.07
N CYS A 314 -29.33 -8.18 -10.91
CA CYS A 314 -29.54 -8.11 -12.35
C CYS A 314 -30.97 -8.50 -12.77
N THR A 315 -31.88 -8.82 -11.83
CA THR A 315 -33.27 -9.19 -12.14
C THR A 315 -34.07 -8.10 -12.87
N PRO A 316 -33.78 -6.78 -12.76
CA PRO A 316 -34.47 -5.78 -13.57
C PRO A 316 -34.28 -5.95 -15.09
N LEU A 317 -33.20 -6.61 -15.53
CA LEU A 317 -32.93 -6.85 -16.95
C LEU A 317 -33.97 -7.77 -17.60
N THR A 318 -34.58 -8.68 -16.85
CA THR A 318 -35.57 -9.64 -17.38
C THR A 318 -36.95 -9.01 -17.58
N LYS A 319 -37.16 -7.80 -17.05
CA LYS A 319 -38.44 -7.07 -17.13
C LYS A 319 -38.54 -6.16 -18.34
N ILE A 320 -37.48 -6.06 -19.14
CA ILE A 320 -37.40 -5.18 -20.30
C ILE A 320 -37.11 -5.97 -21.57
N ARG A 321 -37.59 -5.43 -22.70
CA ARG A 321 -37.38 -6.01 -24.03
C ARG A 321 -36.03 -5.56 -24.60
N LEU A 322 -34.95 -6.03 -24.01
CA LEU A 322 -33.62 -5.90 -24.60
C LEU A 322 -33.42 -6.96 -25.69
N CYS A 323 -32.65 -6.64 -26.72
CA CYS A 323 -32.16 -7.62 -27.70
C CYS A 323 -30.72 -8.02 -27.41
N VAL A 324 -29.94 -7.14 -26.78
CA VAL A 324 -28.50 -7.34 -26.56
C VAL A 324 -28.08 -6.84 -25.18
N VAL A 325 -27.33 -7.68 -24.45
CA VAL A 325 -26.64 -7.28 -23.22
C VAL A 325 -25.15 -7.57 -23.36
N TYR A 326 -24.31 -6.59 -23.03
CA TYR A 326 -22.86 -6.76 -22.93
C TYR A 326 -22.45 -6.87 -21.46
N CYS A 327 -21.66 -7.89 -21.16
CA CYS A 327 -21.06 -8.14 -19.84
C CYS A 327 -19.60 -8.60 -20.00
N ASN A 328 -18.87 -8.64 -18.90
CA ASN A 328 -17.51 -9.19 -18.83
C ASN A 328 -17.29 -9.91 -17.50
N ASP A 329 -16.11 -10.50 -17.31
CA ASP A 329 -15.73 -11.28 -16.11
C ASP A 329 -15.78 -10.46 -14.80
N TYR A 330 -15.84 -9.13 -14.90
CA TYR A 330 -15.99 -8.22 -13.76
C TYR A 330 -17.45 -7.97 -13.37
N THR A 331 -18.41 -8.55 -14.10
CA THR A 331 -19.85 -8.45 -13.78
C THR A 331 -20.17 -9.36 -12.59
N HIS A 332 -20.98 -8.88 -11.64
CA HIS A 332 -21.31 -9.64 -10.43
C HIS A 332 -21.99 -10.97 -10.76
N SER A 333 -21.73 -12.03 -9.97
CA SER A 333 -22.25 -13.39 -10.15
C SER A 333 -23.77 -13.52 -10.14
N SER A 334 -24.50 -12.48 -9.76
CA SER A 334 -25.96 -12.44 -9.89
C SER A 334 -26.43 -12.34 -11.35
N PHE A 335 -25.54 -11.97 -12.28
CA PHE A 335 -25.83 -12.02 -13.71
C PHE A 335 -26.03 -13.47 -14.19
N ASP A 336 -25.25 -14.43 -13.68
CA ASP A 336 -25.39 -15.85 -14.02
C ASP A 336 -26.79 -16.39 -13.69
N ALA A 337 -27.38 -15.90 -12.60
CA ALA A 337 -28.72 -16.28 -12.17
C ALA A 337 -29.83 -15.82 -13.14
N VAL A 338 -29.62 -14.73 -13.88
CA VAL A 338 -30.58 -14.19 -14.85
C VAL A 338 -30.22 -14.51 -16.29
N LYS A 339 -28.98 -14.94 -16.56
CA LYS A 339 -28.44 -15.25 -17.89
C LYS A 339 -29.37 -16.18 -18.69
N ARG A 340 -29.76 -17.31 -18.10
CA ARG A 340 -30.65 -18.28 -18.76
C ARG A 340 -32.02 -17.68 -19.08
N GLN A 341 -32.58 -16.87 -18.18
CA GLN A 341 -33.87 -16.22 -18.42
C GLN A 341 -33.80 -15.18 -19.54
N LEU A 342 -32.67 -14.46 -19.65
CA LEU A 342 -32.44 -13.51 -20.73
C LEU A 342 -32.32 -14.24 -22.08
N GLU A 343 -31.57 -15.34 -22.14
CA GLU A 343 -31.44 -16.16 -23.36
C GLU A 343 -32.79 -16.79 -23.77
N GLU A 344 -33.59 -17.29 -22.82
CA GLU A 344 -34.96 -17.78 -23.05
C GLU A 344 -35.89 -16.69 -23.60
N ASN A 345 -35.68 -15.43 -23.19
CA ASN A 345 -36.41 -14.27 -23.71
C ASN A 345 -35.84 -13.75 -25.06
N GLY A 346 -34.88 -14.44 -25.67
CA GLY A 346 -34.30 -14.09 -26.96
C GLY A 346 -33.23 -12.98 -26.91
N VAL A 347 -32.71 -12.66 -25.72
CA VAL A 347 -31.63 -11.67 -25.56
C VAL A 347 -30.29 -12.30 -25.91
N THR A 348 -29.54 -11.69 -26.84
CA THR A 348 -28.17 -12.09 -27.15
C THR A 348 -27.21 -11.52 -26.11
N ILE A 349 -26.42 -12.37 -25.48
CA ILE A 349 -25.44 -11.97 -24.48
C ILE A 349 -24.04 -12.01 -25.11
N TYR A 350 -23.33 -10.89 -25.07
CA TYR A 350 -21.93 -10.82 -25.48
C TYR A 350 -21.05 -10.67 -24.24
N SER A 351 -20.13 -11.62 -24.07
CA SER A 351 -19.07 -11.53 -23.08
C SER A 351 -17.81 -11.03 -23.76
N SER A 352 -17.25 -9.91 -23.32
CA SER A 352 -15.89 -9.51 -23.68
C SER A 352 -14.95 -10.00 -22.58
N ASP A 353 -13.91 -10.74 -22.96
CA ASP A 353 -12.82 -11.16 -22.06
C ASP A 353 -12.13 -9.94 -21.39
#